data_AF-A0A7U9WUV3-F1
#
_entry.id   AF-A0A7U9WUV3-F1
#
_cell.length_a   1.000
_cell.length_b   1.000
_cell.length_c   1.000
_cell.angle_alpha   90.00
_cell.angle_beta   90.00
_cell.angle_gamma   90.00
#
_symmetry.space_group_name_H-M   'P 1'
#
loop_
_entity.id
_entity.type
_entity.pdbx_description
1 polymer ?
#
loop_
_entity_poly.entity_id
_entity_poly.type
_entity_poly.pdbx_seq_one_letter_code
_entity_poly.pdbx_strand_id
1 'polypeptide(L)'
;MRIDYETERAGGVYSERMLRKSQSIWQMPSTPESLKKEETEARLRGVDVTISPESMEYMEKVNERKEAAQKERERLQKEWEMQNPQNPFGRMGTQFSIISNALAEHGFYDNMSDDEVLEIENLLVDITHGMNSVCGTVKVLSPDSEQLTSQAAKFELESSTAALRQFSQKYVSGEMQDFFNNLVDQYYEHNSKVLEGYQSSRETSNELLAAIYEKTASNRRAPLSENEKMIQMAGKVKVDEEDEKEAIKEWRKCLKALADGKGEVGEMMGRMSDILKILASGNSENKQLLNYVEQWNSPAIENARKYWSVLV
;
A
#
# COMPACT_ATOMS: atom_id res chain seq x y z
N MET A 1 0.55 -13.54 11.68
CA MET A 1 1.44 -12.85 10.75
C MET A 1 2.20 -11.82 11.57
N ARG A 2 3.51 -12.01 11.75
CA ARG A 2 4.35 -11.09 12.54
C ARG A 2 4.98 -10.15 11.52
N ILE A 3 4.44 -8.94 11.44
CA ILE A 3 4.99 -7.86 10.60
C ILE A 3 6.39 -7.55 11.14
N ASP A 4 7.39 -7.53 10.27
CA ASP A 4 8.77 -7.22 10.66
C ASP A 4 8.95 -5.70 10.76
N TYR A 5 8.48 -5.17 11.89
CA TYR A 5 8.43 -3.74 12.19
C TYR A 5 9.81 -3.07 12.25
N GLU A 6 10.93 -3.81 12.31
CA GLU A 6 12.26 -3.21 12.45
C GLU A 6 12.74 -2.52 11.17
N THR A 7 12.40 -3.05 10.00
CA THR A 7 12.76 -2.45 8.70
C THR A 7 11.83 -1.33 8.26
N GLU A 8 10.58 -1.32 8.72
CA GLU A 8 9.63 -0.23 8.46
C GLU A 8 9.84 0.99 9.37
N ARG A 9 10.61 0.86 10.46
CA ARG A 9 10.88 1.93 11.44
C ARG A 9 12.20 2.67 11.22
N ALA A 10 13.01 2.26 10.26
CA ALA A 10 14.28 2.90 9.99
C ALA A 10 14.08 4.27 9.30
N GLY A 11 14.79 5.31 9.77
CA GLY A 11 14.82 6.63 9.13
C GLY A 11 13.96 7.71 9.78
N GLY A 12 13.25 7.39 10.88
CA GLY A 12 12.55 8.35 11.73
C GLY A 12 13.42 8.96 12.83
N VAL A 13 12.91 10.02 13.46
CA VAL A 13 13.52 10.78 14.56
C VAL A 13 13.83 9.91 15.77
N TYR A 14 12.97 8.96 16.13
CA TYR A 14 13.26 8.02 17.21
C TYR A 14 14.52 7.21 16.91
N SER A 15 14.62 6.67 15.68
CA SER A 15 15.79 5.91 15.24
C SER A 15 17.07 6.76 15.28
N GLU A 16 17.00 8.04 14.90
CA GLU A 16 18.12 8.97 15.01
C GLU A 16 18.51 9.27 16.47
N ARG A 17 17.55 9.48 17.36
CA ARG A 17 17.80 9.70 18.79
C ARG A 17 18.51 8.50 19.40
N MET A 18 18.04 7.29 19.10
CA MET A 18 18.67 6.05 19.57
C MET A 18 20.08 5.88 19.00
N LEU A 19 20.30 6.21 17.72
CA LEU A 19 21.63 6.21 17.13
C LEU A 19 22.55 7.21 17.83
N ARG A 20 22.13 8.47 18.05
CA ARG A 20 22.94 9.47 18.76
C ARG A 20 23.27 9.05 20.19
N LYS A 21 22.32 8.42 20.91
CA LYS A 21 22.56 7.86 22.26
C LYS A 21 23.52 6.67 22.23
N SER A 22 23.41 5.79 21.24
CA SER A 22 24.38 4.70 21.07
C SER A 22 25.78 5.21 20.69
N GLN A 23 25.86 6.28 19.89
CA GLN A 23 27.11 6.93 19.49
C GLN A 23 27.74 7.73 20.63
N SER A 24 26.94 8.32 21.53
CA SER A 24 27.45 8.98 22.73
C SER A 24 27.96 7.98 23.79
N ILE A 25 27.53 6.72 23.72
CA ILE A 25 27.98 5.62 24.58
C ILE A 25 29.23 4.90 24.02
N TRP A 26 29.55 5.04 22.72
CA TRP A 26 30.65 4.32 22.07
C TRP A 26 31.65 5.25 21.35
N GLN A 27 32.76 5.56 22.00
CA GLN A 27 34.03 5.87 21.33
C GLN A 27 34.93 4.63 21.36
N MET A 28 34.96 3.82 20.28
CA MET A 28 36.10 3.00 19.78
C MET A 28 35.64 2.04 18.65
N PRO A 29 36.54 1.58 17.76
CA PRO A 29 36.25 1.26 16.36
C PRO A 29 35.80 -0.19 16.14
N SER A 30 34.88 -0.40 15.20
CA SER A 30 34.48 -1.73 14.73
C SER A 30 35.17 -2.09 13.41
N THR A 31 35.92 -3.19 13.41
CA THR A 31 36.32 -3.94 12.21
C THR A 31 35.17 -4.83 11.70
N PRO A 32 35.15 -5.18 10.40
CA PRO A 32 33.99 -5.73 9.71
C PRO A 32 33.95 -7.27 9.74
N GLU A 33 32.74 -7.84 9.85
CA GLU A 33 32.50 -9.25 9.52
C GLU A 33 31.46 -9.38 8.41
N SER A 34 31.84 -10.19 7.44
CA SER A 34 31.15 -10.51 6.22
C SER A 34 30.66 -11.97 6.24
N LEU A 35 29.67 -12.23 5.38
CA LEU A 35 29.27 -13.53 4.82
C LEU A 35 28.50 -14.51 5.73
N LYS A 36 27.24 -14.75 5.35
CA LYS A 36 26.78 -16.04 4.80
C LYS A 36 25.34 -15.92 4.31
N LYS A 37 25.16 -15.75 2.99
CA LYS A 37 23.86 -15.84 2.31
C LYS A 37 24.01 -16.66 1.04
N GLU A 38 24.42 -17.91 1.19
CA GLU A 38 24.49 -18.92 0.13
C GLU A 38 24.13 -20.28 0.73
N GLU A 39 22.85 -20.52 1.08
CA GLU A 39 22.39 -21.89 1.34
C GLU A 39 20.86 -22.11 1.24
N THR A 40 20.12 -21.28 0.49
CA THR A 40 18.65 -21.39 0.34
C THR A 40 18.15 -21.29 -1.10
N GLU A 41 18.88 -21.80 -2.10
CA GLU A 41 18.41 -21.83 -3.50
C GLU A 41 18.34 -23.23 -4.14
N ALA A 42 18.34 -24.31 -3.34
CA ALA A 42 18.41 -25.68 -3.89
C ALA A 42 17.19 -26.58 -3.61
N ARG A 43 15.97 -26.05 -3.41
CA ARG A 43 14.82 -26.91 -3.04
C ARG A 43 13.47 -26.69 -3.73
N LEU A 44 13.42 -26.15 -4.95
CA LEU A 44 12.19 -26.14 -5.76
C LEU A 44 12.46 -26.46 -7.23
N ARG A 45 12.58 -27.75 -7.55
CA ARG A 45 12.36 -28.26 -8.91
C ARG A 45 11.46 -29.48 -8.83
N GLY A 46 10.37 -29.47 -9.59
CA GLY A 46 9.57 -30.67 -9.76
C GLY A 46 8.11 -30.48 -10.13
N VAL A 47 7.80 -29.68 -11.17
CA VAL A 47 6.68 -29.96 -12.10
C VAL A 47 7.08 -29.37 -13.46
N ASP A 48 7.40 -30.23 -14.43
CA ASP A 48 7.49 -29.79 -15.83
C ASP A 48 6.08 -29.62 -16.37
N VAL A 49 5.65 -28.37 -16.51
CA VAL A 49 4.43 -28.02 -17.23
C VAL A 49 4.82 -27.78 -18.68
N THR A 50 4.39 -28.65 -19.59
CA THR A 50 4.52 -28.44 -21.03
C THR A 50 3.53 -27.35 -21.48
N ILE A 51 4.02 -26.11 -21.53
CA ILE A 51 3.29 -24.95 -22.06
C ILE A 51 3.37 -25.01 -23.60
N SER A 52 2.23 -24.87 -24.31
CA SER A 52 2.25 -24.86 -25.78
C SER A 52 3.01 -23.63 -26.31
N PRO A 53 3.63 -23.69 -27.50
CA PRO A 53 4.32 -22.55 -28.11
C PRO A 53 3.43 -21.29 -28.22
N GLU A 54 2.14 -21.48 -28.52
CA GLU A 54 1.14 -20.40 -28.61
C GLU A 54 0.83 -19.78 -27.23
N SER A 55 0.87 -20.60 -26.17
CA SER A 55 0.69 -20.15 -24.80
C SER A 55 1.95 -19.44 -24.28
N MET A 56 3.14 -19.90 -24.69
CA MET A 56 4.40 -19.21 -24.43
C MET A 56 4.42 -17.83 -25.10
N GLU A 57 4.05 -17.74 -26.38
CA GLU A 57 3.98 -16.47 -27.11
C GLU A 57 2.94 -15.51 -26.49
N TYR A 58 1.80 -16.04 -26.01
CA TYR A 58 0.82 -15.22 -25.29
C TYR A 58 1.33 -14.76 -23.92
N MET A 59 1.99 -15.63 -23.16
CA MET A 59 2.60 -15.32 -21.87
C MET A 59 3.72 -14.29 -22.02
N GLU A 60 4.53 -14.41 -23.07
CA GLU A 60 5.57 -13.46 -23.44
C GLU A 60 4.94 -12.10 -23.77
N LYS A 61 3.90 -12.04 -24.62
CA LYS A 61 3.14 -10.80 -24.89
C LYS A 61 2.44 -10.21 -23.66
N VAL A 62 2.08 -11.01 -22.66
CA VAL A 62 1.51 -10.51 -21.40
C VAL A 62 2.63 -9.98 -20.50
N ASN A 63 3.73 -10.73 -20.34
CA ASN A 63 4.88 -10.28 -19.57
C ASN A 63 5.50 -9.02 -20.18
N GLU A 64 5.60 -8.94 -21.51
CA GLU A 64 5.96 -7.73 -22.25
C GLU A 64 5.01 -6.57 -21.91
N ARG A 65 3.70 -6.81 -21.83
CA ARG A 65 2.72 -5.78 -21.39
C ARG A 65 2.89 -5.41 -19.91
N LYS A 66 3.20 -6.36 -19.02
CA LYS A 66 3.49 -6.10 -17.60
C LYS A 66 4.75 -5.25 -17.46
N GLU A 67 5.82 -5.66 -18.13
CA GLU A 67 7.10 -4.95 -18.13
C GLU A 67 6.98 -3.59 -18.81
N ALA A 68 6.24 -3.48 -19.91
CA ALA A 68 5.99 -2.21 -20.59
C ALA A 68 5.16 -1.27 -19.72
N ALA A 69 4.09 -1.76 -19.09
CA ALA A 69 3.28 -0.97 -18.16
C ALA A 69 4.08 -0.57 -16.91
N GLN A 70 4.96 -1.43 -16.42
CA GLN A 70 5.87 -1.11 -15.31
C GLN A 70 6.94 -0.10 -15.73
N LYS A 71 7.61 -0.30 -16.87
CA LYS A 71 8.61 0.64 -17.42
C LYS A 71 8.00 1.99 -17.75
N GLU A 72 6.79 2.01 -18.29
CA GLU A 72 6.05 3.25 -18.57
C GLU A 72 5.66 3.96 -17.28
N ARG A 73 5.22 3.24 -16.24
CA ARG A 73 5.00 3.80 -14.90
C ARG A 73 6.28 4.37 -14.29
N GLU A 74 7.38 3.61 -14.33
CA GLU A 74 8.70 4.07 -13.86
C GLU A 74 9.19 5.30 -14.65
N ARG A 75 8.89 5.37 -15.96
CA ARG A 75 9.21 6.53 -16.80
C ARG A 75 8.36 7.74 -16.42
N LEU A 76 7.04 7.59 -16.35
CA LEU A 76 6.12 8.67 -15.96
C LEU A 76 6.39 9.17 -14.55
N GLN A 77 6.76 8.26 -13.65
CA GLN A 77 7.20 8.59 -12.30
C GLN A 77 8.48 9.43 -12.33
N LYS A 78 9.53 8.98 -13.02
CA LYS A 78 10.79 9.75 -13.15
C LYS A 78 10.58 11.09 -13.82
N GLU A 79 9.71 11.17 -14.83
CA GLU A 79 9.35 12.43 -15.48
C GLU A 79 8.63 13.38 -14.53
N TRP A 80 7.70 12.87 -13.73
CA TRP A 80 7.00 13.65 -12.72
C TRP A 80 7.95 14.10 -11.59
N GLU A 81 8.86 13.24 -11.14
CA GLU A 81 9.91 13.59 -10.15
C GLU A 81 10.85 14.69 -10.67
N MET A 82 11.23 14.63 -11.95
CA MET A 82 12.03 15.67 -12.60
C MET A 82 11.27 17.00 -12.74
N GLN A 83 9.95 16.96 -12.94
CA GLN A 83 9.09 18.14 -13.04
C GLN A 83 8.72 18.72 -11.66
N ASN A 84 8.78 17.91 -10.60
CA ASN A 84 8.40 18.28 -9.24
C ASN A 84 9.55 18.04 -8.24
N PRO A 85 10.75 18.64 -8.46
CA PRO A 85 11.93 18.39 -7.61
C PRO A 85 11.75 18.84 -6.15
N GLN A 86 10.71 19.64 -5.89
CA GLN A 86 10.37 20.13 -4.56
C GLN A 86 9.45 19.17 -3.77
N ASN A 87 8.79 18.19 -4.43
CA ASN A 87 7.95 17.24 -3.71
C ASN A 87 8.84 16.22 -2.97
N PRO A 88 8.79 16.16 -1.63
CA PRO A 88 9.69 15.31 -0.85
C PRO A 88 9.36 13.82 -0.96
N PHE A 89 8.15 13.45 -1.40
CA PHE A 89 7.70 12.06 -1.54
C PHE A 89 8.23 11.36 -2.80
N GLY A 90 8.81 12.09 -3.75
CA GLY A 90 9.53 11.51 -4.89
C GLY A 90 10.94 10.99 -4.56
N ARG A 91 11.38 11.05 -3.30
CA ARG A 91 12.73 10.64 -2.87
C ARG A 91 12.73 9.21 -2.31
N MET A 92 13.89 8.55 -2.33
CA MET A 92 14.05 7.26 -1.65
C MET A 92 13.87 7.42 -0.13
N GLY A 93 13.02 6.58 0.46
CA GLY A 93 12.71 6.57 1.88
C GLY A 93 11.24 6.20 2.12
N THR A 94 10.90 5.78 3.33
CA THR A 94 9.49 5.54 3.68
C THR A 94 8.75 6.89 3.76
N GLN A 95 7.47 6.92 3.38
CA GLN A 95 6.68 8.13 3.44
C GLN A 95 6.52 8.63 4.89
N PHE A 96 6.53 7.73 5.88
CA PHE A 96 6.57 8.11 7.29
C PHE A 96 7.84 8.89 7.64
N SER A 97 9.02 8.46 7.16
CA SER A 97 10.29 9.13 7.49
C SER A 97 10.35 10.54 6.92
N ILE A 98 9.80 10.75 5.72
CA ILE A 98 9.67 12.07 5.10
C ILE A 98 8.81 12.98 5.98
N ILE A 99 7.65 12.50 6.41
CA ILE A 99 6.73 13.26 7.26
C ILE A 99 7.37 13.56 8.62
N SER A 100 7.98 12.55 9.25
CA SER A 100 8.59 12.71 10.57
C SER A 100 9.78 13.66 10.55
N ASN A 101 10.67 13.55 9.57
CA ASN A 101 11.82 14.45 9.46
C ASN A 101 11.38 15.89 9.18
N ALA A 102 10.36 16.09 8.35
CA ALA A 102 9.77 17.41 8.13
C ALA A 102 9.19 18.01 9.42
N LEU A 103 8.49 17.22 10.25
CA LEU A 103 8.03 17.66 11.57
C LEU A 103 9.19 18.03 12.50
N ALA A 104 10.28 17.25 12.48
CA ALA A 104 11.47 17.47 13.30
C ALA A 104 12.19 18.77 12.94
N GLU A 105 12.34 19.08 11.64
CA GLU A 105 12.96 20.32 11.17
C GLU A 105 12.22 21.58 11.66
N HIS A 106 10.93 21.44 11.98
CA HIS A 106 10.10 22.50 12.54
C HIS A 106 9.96 22.45 14.07
N GLY A 107 10.73 21.59 14.75
CA GLY A 107 10.79 21.53 16.23
C GLY A 107 9.61 20.81 16.88
N PHE A 108 8.80 20.06 16.12
CA PHE A 108 7.61 19.35 16.65
C PHE A 108 7.95 18.43 17.83
N TYR A 109 9.09 17.75 17.77
CA TYR A 109 9.50 16.77 18.77
C TYR A 109 10.37 17.32 19.91
N ASP A 110 10.70 18.62 19.91
CA ASP A 110 11.76 19.18 20.77
C ASP A 110 11.48 19.01 22.27
N ASN A 111 10.19 19.03 22.64
CA ASN A 111 9.74 18.89 24.03
C ASN A 111 9.16 17.50 24.35
N MET A 112 9.27 16.54 23.43
CA MET A 112 8.77 15.18 23.60
C MET A 112 9.86 14.25 24.14
N SER A 113 9.49 13.40 25.09
CA SER A 113 10.28 12.24 25.53
C SER A 113 10.43 11.21 24.41
N ASP A 114 11.37 10.27 24.56
CA ASP A 114 11.58 9.25 23.53
C ASP A 114 10.35 8.34 23.34
N ASP A 115 9.63 8.04 24.42
CA ASP A 115 8.43 7.22 24.36
C ASP A 115 7.31 7.95 23.61
N GLU A 116 7.13 9.25 23.85
CA GLU A 116 6.17 10.08 23.11
C GLU A 116 6.53 10.17 21.62
N VAL A 117 7.83 10.33 21.29
CA VAL A 117 8.29 10.31 19.89
C VAL A 117 8.02 8.95 19.25
N LEU A 118 8.30 7.85 19.95
CA LEU A 118 8.07 6.50 19.45
C LEU A 118 6.59 6.24 19.18
N GLU A 119 5.69 6.67 20.07
CA GLU A 119 4.25 6.53 19.89
C GLU A 119 3.74 7.32 18.68
N ILE A 120 4.18 8.56 18.52
CA ILE A 120 3.83 9.38 17.36
C ILE A 120 4.35 8.76 16.05
N GLU A 121 5.61 8.34 16.03
CA GLU A 121 6.19 7.75 14.82
C GLU A 121 5.55 6.41 14.46
N ASN A 122 5.18 5.58 15.45
CA ASN A 122 4.41 4.37 15.19
C ASN A 122 3.05 4.68 14.57
N LEU A 123 2.36 5.73 15.04
CA LEU A 123 1.11 6.17 14.43
C LEU A 123 1.32 6.63 12.98
N LEU A 124 2.38 7.39 12.69
CA LEU A 124 2.71 7.79 11.31
C LEU A 124 3.09 6.61 10.42
N VAL A 125 3.78 5.60 10.97
CA VAL A 125 4.07 4.34 10.27
C VAL A 125 2.76 3.65 9.92
N ASP A 126 1.86 3.45 10.89
CA ASP A 126 0.57 2.78 10.66
C ASP A 126 -0.29 3.53 9.62
N ILE A 127 -0.35 4.86 9.70
CA ILE A 127 -1.09 5.70 8.75
C ILE A 127 -0.52 5.58 7.32
N THR A 128 0.81 5.53 7.16
CA THR A 128 1.44 5.53 5.83
C THR A 128 1.75 4.14 5.28
N HIS A 129 1.63 3.08 6.09
CA HIS A 129 1.99 1.71 5.74
C HIS A 129 1.36 1.23 4.43
N GLY A 130 0.06 1.47 4.24
CA GLY A 130 -0.66 1.10 3.02
C GLY A 130 0.00 1.66 1.76
N MET A 131 0.27 2.97 1.72
CA MET A 131 0.90 3.60 0.56
C MET A 131 2.40 3.30 0.42
N ASN A 132 3.11 3.04 1.53
CA ASN A 132 4.50 2.56 1.47
C ASN A 132 4.60 1.21 0.72
N SER A 133 3.60 0.33 0.89
CA SER A 133 3.54 -0.96 0.18
C SER A 133 3.32 -0.82 -1.33
N VAL A 134 2.74 0.30 -1.77
CA VAL A 134 2.42 0.60 -3.16
C VAL A 134 3.57 1.31 -3.87
N CYS A 135 4.18 2.31 -3.24
CA CYS A 135 5.23 3.13 -3.86
C CYS A 135 6.60 2.45 -3.96
N GLY A 136 6.75 1.22 -3.46
CA GLY A 136 7.98 0.42 -3.59
C GLY A 136 9.20 0.97 -2.85
N THR A 137 9.02 1.97 -1.98
CA THR A 137 10.11 2.57 -1.20
C THR A 137 10.55 1.70 -0.03
N VAL A 138 9.68 0.79 0.43
CA VAL A 138 10.09 -0.36 1.23
C VAL A 138 10.46 -1.46 0.24
N LYS A 139 11.75 -1.80 0.12
CA LYS A 139 12.14 -3.06 -0.50
C LYS A 139 11.41 -4.15 0.26
N VAL A 140 10.37 -4.69 -0.36
CA VAL A 140 9.60 -5.84 0.08
C VAL A 140 10.58 -6.93 0.51
N LEU A 141 10.84 -7.01 1.82
CA LEU A 141 11.76 -8.00 2.41
C LEU A 141 11.06 -9.35 2.60
N SER A 142 9.85 -9.51 2.05
CA SER A 142 9.13 -10.77 2.06
C SER A 142 8.31 -10.89 0.78
N PRO A 143 8.52 -11.91 -0.07
CA PRO A 143 7.64 -12.19 -1.21
C PRO A 143 6.15 -12.41 -0.84
N ASP A 144 5.86 -12.48 0.47
CA ASP A 144 4.54 -12.58 1.09
C ASP A 144 3.92 -11.24 1.53
N SER A 145 4.59 -10.09 1.37
CA SER A 145 3.93 -8.80 1.62
C SER A 145 2.95 -8.54 0.47
N GLU A 146 1.69 -8.92 0.68
CA GLU A 146 0.67 -8.80 -0.35
C GLU A 146 0.46 -7.32 -0.72
N GLN A 147 0.86 -6.96 -1.93
CA GLN A 147 0.53 -5.66 -2.52
C GLN A 147 -0.96 -5.41 -2.42
N LEU A 148 -1.34 -4.19 -2.01
CA LEU A 148 -2.73 -3.76 -2.04
C LEU A 148 -3.29 -3.92 -3.45
N THR A 149 -4.57 -4.32 -3.55
CA THR A 149 -5.28 -4.25 -4.84
C THR A 149 -5.44 -2.79 -5.28
N SER A 150 -5.75 -2.55 -6.55
CA SER A 150 -6.00 -1.20 -7.06
C SER A 150 -7.03 -0.42 -6.24
N GLN A 151 -8.12 -1.08 -5.85
CA GLN A 151 -9.19 -0.46 -5.08
C GLN A 151 -8.84 -0.29 -3.60
N ALA A 152 -8.13 -1.26 -3.00
CA ALA A 152 -7.62 -1.10 -1.63
C ALA A 152 -6.59 0.03 -1.52
N ALA A 153 -5.75 0.21 -2.54
CA ALA A 153 -4.76 1.27 -2.56
C ALA A 153 -5.41 2.67 -2.65
N LYS A 154 -6.48 2.81 -3.44
CA LYS A 154 -7.29 4.04 -3.48
C LYS A 154 -7.98 4.32 -2.14
N PHE A 155 -8.57 3.29 -1.52
CA PHE A 155 -9.13 3.41 -0.17
C PHE A 155 -8.07 3.86 0.85
N GLU A 156 -6.89 3.23 0.85
CA GLU A 156 -5.80 3.58 1.77
C GLU A 156 -5.33 5.01 1.55
N LEU A 157 -5.20 5.49 0.31
CA LEU A 157 -4.88 6.88 0.04
C LEU A 157 -5.90 7.85 0.65
N GLU A 158 -7.19 7.59 0.48
CA GLU A 158 -8.25 8.44 1.04
C GLU A 158 -8.23 8.40 2.57
N SER A 159 -8.12 7.21 3.16
CA SER A 159 -8.16 7.02 4.60
C SER A 159 -6.91 7.56 5.30
N SER A 160 -5.71 7.31 4.76
CA SER A 160 -4.45 7.80 5.32
C SER A 160 -4.35 9.32 5.20
N THR A 161 -4.81 9.91 4.09
CA THR A 161 -4.83 11.37 3.91
C THR A 161 -5.75 12.00 4.95
N ALA A 162 -6.97 11.49 5.12
CA ALA A 162 -7.89 11.99 6.14
C ALA A 162 -7.34 11.79 7.56
N ALA A 163 -6.65 10.67 7.83
CA ALA A 163 -6.00 10.42 9.11
C ALA A 163 -4.84 11.37 9.39
N LEU A 164 -4.01 11.70 8.39
CA LEU A 164 -2.97 12.72 8.52
C LEU A 164 -3.58 14.11 8.78
N ARG A 165 -4.71 14.45 8.15
CA ARG A 165 -5.44 15.69 8.50
C ARG A 165 -5.94 15.68 9.93
N GLN A 166 -6.45 14.54 10.41
CA GLN A 166 -6.87 14.41 11.81
C GLN A 166 -5.69 14.48 12.77
N PHE A 167 -4.56 13.89 12.42
CA PHE A 167 -3.29 14.01 13.14
C PHE A 167 -2.88 15.48 13.26
N SER A 168 -2.94 16.23 12.16
CA SER A 168 -2.69 17.68 12.12
C SER A 168 -3.57 18.44 13.12
N GLN A 169 -4.85 18.09 13.23
CA GLN A 169 -5.78 18.73 14.17
C GLN A 169 -5.49 18.36 15.64
N LYS A 170 -5.07 17.12 15.90
CA LYS A 170 -4.92 16.59 17.26
C LYS A 170 -3.56 16.91 17.88
N TYR A 171 -2.50 16.88 17.08
CA TYR A 171 -1.12 16.93 17.58
C TYR A 171 -0.34 18.16 17.12
N VAL A 172 -0.64 18.73 15.95
CA VAL A 172 0.13 19.83 15.37
C VAL A 172 -0.55 21.17 15.69
N SER A 173 0.07 21.99 16.54
CA SER A 173 -0.48 23.27 16.97
C SER A 173 0.04 24.48 16.17
N GLY A 174 -0.80 25.51 16.03
CA GLY A 174 -0.38 26.85 15.62
C GLY A 174 0.11 26.95 14.17
N GLU A 175 1.14 27.76 13.95
CA GLU A 175 1.69 28.07 12.61
C GLU A 175 2.23 26.83 11.87
N MET A 176 2.54 25.74 12.59
CA MET A 176 3.01 24.48 11.98
C MET A 176 1.87 23.71 11.30
N GLN A 177 0.61 23.98 11.66
CA GLN A 177 -0.53 23.25 11.13
C GLN A 177 -0.69 23.46 9.62
N ASP A 178 -0.52 24.69 9.14
CA ASP A 178 -0.58 25.02 7.71
C ASP A 178 0.57 24.37 6.92
N PHE A 179 1.77 24.39 7.48
CA PHE A 179 2.93 23.69 6.91
C PHE A 179 2.66 22.19 6.76
N PHE A 180 2.23 21.55 7.86
CA PHE A 180 1.96 20.11 7.85
C PHE A 180 0.81 19.76 6.91
N ASN A 181 -0.22 20.60 6.88
CA ASN A 181 -1.32 20.45 5.95
C ASN A 181 -0.87 20.51 4.49
N ASN A 182 0.05 21.42 4.14
CA ASN A 182 0.63 21.47 2.80
C ASN A 182 1.52 20.24 2.50
N LEU A 183 2.17 19.65 3.51
CA LEU A 183 2.89 18.38 3.35
C LEU A 183 1.92 17.22 3.07
N VAL A 184 0.75 17.21 3.71
CA VAL A 184 -0.31 16.22 3.43
C VAL A 184 -0.89 16.39 2.01
N ASP A 185 -0.99 17.60 1.48
CA ASP A 185 -1.37 17.82 0.08
C ASP A 185 -0.35 17.20 -0.89
N GLN A 186 0.95 17.39 -0.62
CA GLN A 186 2.02 16.80 -1.42
C GLN A 186 2.05 15.26 -1.34
N TYR A 187 1.73 14.70 -0.16
CA TYR A 187 1.52 13.26 0.03
C TYR A 187 0.38 12.76 -0.86
N TYR A 188 -0.77 13.42 -0.82
CA TYR A 188 -1.95 13.02 -1.60
C TYR A 188 -1.68 13.12 -3.10
N GLU A 189 -1.07 14.22 -3.56
CA GLU A 189 -0.74 14.43 -4.98
C GLU A 189 0.23 13.36 -5.51
N HIS A 190 1.31 13.10 -4.77
CA HIS A 190 2.29 12.08 -5.15
C HIS A 190 1.63 10.70 -5.26
N ASN A 191 0.90 10.29 -4.23
CA ASN A 191 0.28 8.97 -4.20
C ASN A 191 -0.85 8.84 -5.23
N SER A 192 -1.62 9.89 -5.50
CA SER A 192 -2.61 9.90 -6.57
C SER A 192 -1.95 9.61 -7.92
N LYS A 193 -0.76 10.19 -8.17
CA LYS A 193 0.00 9.93 -9.39
C LYS A 193 0.52 8.51 -9.47
N VAL A 194 1.02 7.95 -8.36
CA VAL A 194 1.44 6.55 -8.28
C VAL A 194 0.30 5.59 -8.57
N LEU A 195 -0.93 5.93 -8.16
CA LEU A 195 -2.12 5.11 -8.39
C LEU A 195 -2.67 5.18 -9.83
N GLU A 196 -2.19 6.08 -10.68
CA GLU A 196 -2.58 6.13 -12.09
C GLU A 196 -2.19 4.82 -12.81
N GLY A 197 -3.19 4.04 -13.20
CA GLY A 197 -2.97 2.73 -13.82
C GLY A 197 -2.32 1.69 -12.89
N TYR A 198 -2.34 1.91 -11.57
CA TYR A 198 -1.84 0.93 -10.62
C TYR A 198 -2.69 -0.34 -10.63
N GLN A 199 -2.01 -1.48 -10.64
CA GLN A 199 -2.61 -2.81 -10.51
C GLN A 199 -1.63 -3.69 -9.75
N SER A 200 -2.13 -4.45 -8.80
CA SER A 200 -1.34 -5.42 -8.05
C SER A 200 -0.89 -6.58 -8.93
N SER A 201 0.17 -7.26 -8.49
CA SER A 201 0.62 -8.52 -9.11
C SER A 201 -0.49 -9.57 -9.14
N ARG A 202 -1.39 -9.56 -8.15
CA ARG A 202 -2.54 -10.47 -8.05
C ARG A 202 -3.61 -10.16 -9.09
N GLU A 203 -4.04 -8.91 -9.22
CA GLU A 203 -5.01 -8.50 -10.25
C GLU A 203 -4.50 -8.85 -11.64
N THR A 204 -3.24 -8.55 -11.91
CA THR A 204 -2.58 -8.87 -13.17
C THR A 204 -2.55 -10.39 -13.41
N SER A 205 -2.30 -11.19 -12.37
CA SER A 205 -2.30 -12.66 -12.48
C SER A 205 -3.70 -13.23 -12.69
N ASN A 206 -4.72 -12.67 -12.03
CA ASN A 206 -6.10 -13.06 -12.23
C ASN A 206 -6.56 -12.77 -13.67
N GLU A 207 -6.25 -11.58 -14.21
CA GLU A 207 -6.58 -11.22 -15.60
C GLU A 207 -5.93 -12.20 -16.60
N LEU A 208 -4.66 -12.53 -16.39
CA LEU A 208 -3.96 -13.52 -17.20
C LEU A 208 -4.62 -14.91 -17.14
N LEU A 209 -4.87 -15.41 -15.93
CA LEU A 209 -5.48 -16.73 -15.74
C LEU A 209 -6.90 -16.77 -16.31
N ALA A 210 -7.68 -15.68 -16.17
CA ALA A 210 -8.99 -15.56 -16.76
C ALA A 210 -8.95 -15.70 -18.29
N ALA A 211 -7.98 -15.06 -18.95
CA ALA A 211 -7.78 -15.17 -20.39
C ALA A 211 -7.33 -16.57 -20.83
N ILE A 212 -6.46 -17.23 -20.06
CA ILE A 212 -6.05 -18.63 -20.31
C ILE A 212 -7.27 -19.55 -20.21
N TYR A 213 -8.09 -19.39 -19.17
CA TYR A 213 -9.29 -20.20 -18.96
C TYR A 213 -10.32 -20.03 -20.06
N GLU A 214 -10.46 -18.83 -20.61
CA GLU A 214 -11.34 -18.57 -21.75
C GLU A 214 -10.81 -19.22 -23.04
N LYS A 215 -9.52 -19.05 -23.34
CA LYS A 215 -8.89 -19.65 -24.53
C LYS A 215 -8.87 -21.18 -24.51
N THR A 216 -8.74 -21.78 -23.33
CA THR A 216 -8.64 -23.24 -23.16
C THR A 216 -9.99 -23.92 -22.89
N ALA A 217 -11.09 -23.16 -22.84
CA ALA A 217 -12.41 -23.67 -22.46
C ALA A 217 -12.89 -24.85 -23.33
N SER A 218 -12.65 -24.79 -24.64
CA SER A 218 -13.05 -25.84 -25.60
C SER A 218 -12.22 -27.13 -25.49
N ASN A 219 -11.00 -27.05 -24.95
CA ASN A 219 -10.06 -28.18 -24.87
C ASN A 219 -10.02 -28.82 -23.47
N ARG A 220 -10.84 -28.34 -22.53
CA ARG A 220 -10.86 -28.84 -21.16
C ARG A 220 -11.65 -30.13 -21.01
N ARG A 221 -11.02 -31.10 -20.34
CA ARG A 221 -11.64 -32.39 -20.00
C ARG A 221 -12.42 -32.36 -18.68
N ALA A 222 -12.16 -31.37 -17.82
CA ALA A 222 -12.80 -31.20 -16.53
C ALA A 222 -13.29 -29.74 -16.36
N PRO A 223 -14.40 -29.53 -15.63
CA PRO A 223 -14.86 -28.18 -15.30
C PRO A 223 -13.86 -27.49 -14.38
N LEU A 224 -13.91 -26.15 -14.34
CA LEU A 224 -13.16 -25.36 -13.38
C LEU A 224 -13.53 -25.71 -11.95
N SER A 225 -12.53 -25.81 -11.08
CA SER A 225 -12.76 -25.78 -9.63
C SER A 225 -13.35 -24.43 -9.19
N GLU A 226 -13.98 -24.40 -8.02
CA GLU A 226 -14.59 -23.16 -7.50
C GLU A 226 -13.57 -22.02 -7.37
N ASN A 227 -12.34 -22.31 -6.94
CA ASN A 227 -11.28 -21.29 -6.84
C ASN A 227 -10.89 -20.74 -8.23
N GLU A 228 -10.76 -21.60 -9.23
CA GLU A 228 -10.43 -21.16 -10.59
C GLU A 228 -11.56 -20.34 -11.22
N LYS A 229 -12.83 -20.66 -10.90
CA LYS A 229 -13.98 -19.81 -11.29
C LYS A 229 -13.88 -18.42 -10.66
N MET A 230 -13.49 -18.33 -9.38
CA MET A 230 -13.32 -17.03 -8.71
C MET A 230 -12.19 -16.22 -9.34
N ILE A 231 -11.04 -16.84 -9.59
CA ILE A 231 -9.91 -16.22 -10.30
C ILE A 231 -10.36 -15.72 -11.68
N GLN A 232 -11.11 -16.54 -12.41
CA GLN A 232 -11.64 -16.17 -13.73
C GLN A 232 -12.55 -14.94 -13.65
N MET A 233 -13.49 -14.93 -12.71
CA MET A 233 -14.43 -13.82 -12.55
C MET A 233 -13.70 -12.55 -12.10
N ALA A 234 -12.85 -12.65 -11.09
CA ALA A 234 -12.05 -11.53 -10.59
C ALA A 234 -11.15 -10.93 -11.67
N GLY A 235 -10.53 -11.76 -12.51
CA GLY A 235 -9.70 -11.30 -13.63
C GLY A 235 -10.46 -10.60 -14.76
N LYS A 236 -11.79 -10.75 -14.78
CA LYS A 236 -12.69 -10.11 -15.74
C LYS A 236 -13.39 -8.87 -15.18
N VAL A 237 -13.25 -8.59 -13.89
CA VAL A 237 -13.84 -7.39 -13.29
C VAL A 237 -13.24 -6.15 -13.96
N LYS A 238 -14.13 -5.25 -14.37
CA LYS A 238 -13.81 -3.89 -14.79
C LYS A 238 -14.63 -2.96 -13.91
N VAL A 239 -13.98 -1.97 -13.34
CA VAL A 239 -14.61 -0.96 -12.47
C VAL A 239 -14.93 0.24 -13.34
N ASP A 240 -16.16 0.73 -13.24
CA ASP A 240 -16.59 1.96 -13.92
C ASP A 240 -16.04 3.19 -13.19
N GLU A 241 -15.66 4.23 -13.94
CA GLU A 241 -15.10 5.46 -13.37
C GLU A 241 -16.11 6.19 -12.48
N GLU A 242 -17.41 6.11 -12.77
CA GLU A 242 -18.46 6.74 -11.96
C GLU A 242 -18.68 6.01 -10.64
N ASP A 243 -18.67 4.66 -10.67
CA ASP A 243 -18.73 3.84 -9.46
C ASP A 243 -17.56 4.12 -8.53
N GLU A 244 -16.37 4.30 -9.10
CA GLU A 244 -15.16 4.67 -8.35
C GLU A 244 -15.29 6.05 -7.71
N LYS A 245 -15.77 7.06 -8.45
CA LYS A 245 -15.98 8.41 -7.91
C LYS A 245 -16.99 8.41 -6.77
N GLU A 246 -18.08 7.66 -6.90
CA GLU A 246 -19.09 7.57 -5.84
C GLU A 246 -18.53 6.84 -4.62
N ALA A 247 -17.76 5.76 -4.80
CA ALA A 247 -17.11 5.07 -3.70
C ALA A 247 -16.16 5.99 -2.92
N ILE A 248 -15.28 6.74 -3.61
CA ILE A 248 -14.36 7.71 -3.00
C ILE A 248 -15.14 8.77 -2.21
N LYS A 249 -16.22 9.29 -2.78
CA LYS A 249 -17.08 10.28 -2.13
C LYS A 249 -17.73 9.72 -0.86
N GLU A 250 -18.23 8.49 -0.88
CA GLU A 250 -18.82 7.84 0.30
C GLU A 250 -17.78 7.50 1.37
N TRP A 251 -16.56 7.07 0.98
CA TRP A 251 -15.45 6.91 1.92
C TRP A 251 -15.10 8.24 2.60
N ARG A 252 -14.92 9.32 1.83
CA ARG A 252 -14.65 10.66 2.36
C ARG A 252 -15.72 11.13 3.34
N LYS A 253 -17.00 10.81 3.10
CA LYS A 253 -18.09 11.10 4.04
C LYS A 253 -17.93 10.35 5.36
N CYS A 254 -17.61 9.05 5.31
CA CYS A 254 -17.39 8.23 6.50
C CYS A 254 -16.17 8.72 7.30
N LEU A 255 -15.05 8.99 6.61
CA LEU A 255 -13.82 9.51 7.22
C LEU A 255 -14.03 10.88 7.85
N LYS A 256 -14.78 11.77 7.18
CA LYS A 256 -15.17 13.06 7.76
C LYS A 256 -16.05 12.89 9.01
N ALA A 257 -16.99 11.94 8.98
CA ALA A 257 -17.83 11.67 10.14
C ALA A 257 -16.97 11.21 11.33
N LEU A 258 -15.99 10.31 11.11
CA LEU A 258 -15.02 9.93 12.13
C LEU A 258 -14.24 11.13 12.67
N ALA A 259 -13.66 11.95 11.80
CA ALA A 259 -12.90 13.15 12.19
C ALA A 259 -13.74 14.15 13.01
N ASP A 260 -15.03 14.30 12.67
CA ASP A 260 -15.98 15.15 13.37
C ASP A 260 -16.51 14.52 14.69
N GLY A 261 -16.03 13.33 15.09
CA GLY A 261 -16.49 12.59 16.27
C GLY A 261 -17.91 12.01 16.14
N LYS A 262 -18.37 11.79 14.91
CA LYS A 262 -19.72 11.30 14.57
C LYS A 262 -19.63 9.88 14.02
N GLY A 263 -19.90 8.90 14.88
CA GLY A 263 -19.95 7.49 14.51
C GLY A 263 -18.81 6.68 15.11
N GLU A 264 -19.03 5.37 15.25
CA GLU A 264 -18.03 4.46 15.79
C GLU A 264 -17.07 4.01 14.69
N VAL A 265 -15.78 3.87 15.03
CA VAL A 265 -14.74 3.38 14.09
C VAL A 265 -15.15 2.04 13.48
N GLY A 266 -15.65 1.09 14.28
CA GLY A 266 -16.07 -0.22 13.80
C GLY A 266 -17.20 -0.15 12.76
N GLU A 267 -18.21 0.68 13.01
CA GLU A 267 -19.36 0.88 12.11
C GLU A 267 -18.92 1.52 10.79
N MET A 268 -18.15 2.61 10.86
CA MET A 268 -17.68 3.33 9.67
C MET A 268 -16.74 2.47 8.82
N MET A 269 -15.85 1.71 9.46
CA MET A 269 -14.97 0.76 8.76
C MET A 269 -15.77 -0.37 8.10
N GLY A 270 -16.82 -0.88 8.76
CA GLY A 270 -17.73 -1.86 8.15
C GLY A 270 -18.39 -1.31 6.90
N ARG A 271 -18.88 -0.07 6.95
CA ARG A 271 -19.53 0.59 5.81
C ARG A 271 -18.57 0.83 4.65
N MET A 272 -17.36 1.30 4.92
CA MET A 272 -16.31 1.48 3.90
C MET A 272 -15.85 0.14 3.31
N SER A 273 -15.78 -0.92 4.13
CA SER A 273 -15.49 -2.29 3.68
C SER A 273 -16.54 -2.81 2.72
N ASP A 274 -17.84 -2.57 2.99
CA ASP A 274 -18.91 -2.97 2.08
C ASP A 274 -18.82 -2.24 0.74
N ILE A 275 -18.54 -0.93 0.75
CA ILE A 275 -18.31 -0.15 -0.48
C ILE A 275 -17.13 -0.72 -1.26
N LEU A 276 -16.00 -0.97 -0.59
CA LEU A 276 -14.78 -1.50 -1.22
C LEU A 276 -15.00 -2.89 -1.82
N LYS A 277 -15.70 -3.78 -1.11
CA LYS A 277 -16.06 -5.11 -1.58
C LYS A 277 -16.94 -5.05 -2.84
N ILE A 278 -17.97 -4.21 -2.83
CA ILE A 278 -18.88 -4.04 -3.97
C ILE A 278 -18.10 -3.50 -5.18
N LEU A 279 -17.31 -2.44 -4.98
CA LEU A 279 -16.50 -1.81 -6.02
C LEU A 279 -15.49 -2.80 -6.62
N ALA A 280 -14.71 -3.48 -5.77
CA ALA A 280 -13.69 -4.44 -6.19
C ALA A 280 -14.27 -5.67 -6.91
N SER A 281 -15.57 -5.94 -6.77
CA SER A 281 -16.27 -6.99 -7.51
C SER A 281 -16.87 -6.53 -8.84
N GLY A 282 -16.76 -5.24 -9.17
CA GLY A 282 -17.45 -4.63 -10.32
C GLY A 282 -18.97 -4.65 -10.15
N ASN A 283 -19.46 -4.33 -8.95
CA ASN A 283 -20.89 -4.36 -8.59
C ASN A 283 -21.55 -5.73 -8.79
N SER A 284 -20.82 -6.83 -8.56
CA SER A 284 -21.35 -8.17 -8.71
C SER A 284 -22.28 -8.56 -7.57
N GLU A 285 -23.40 -9.21 -7.88
CA GLU A 285 -24.26 -9.87 -6.89
C GLU A 285 -23.75 -11.27 -6.49
N ASN A 286 -22.66 -11.75 -7.11
CA ASN A 286 -22.12 -13.08 -6.83
C ASN A 286 -21.43 -13.10 -5.46
N LYS A 287 -22.08 -13.72 -4.48
CA LYS A 287 -21.57 -13.86 -3.10
C LYS A 287 -20.18 -14.49 -2.99
N GLN A 288 -19.85 -15.46 -3.84
CA GLN A 288 -18.53 -16.09 -3.80
C GLN A 288 -17.46 -15.12 -4.30
N LEU A 289 -17.75 -14.34 -5.36
CA LEU A 289 -16.84 -13.31 -5.85
C LEU A 289 -16.67 -12.18 -4.81
N LEU A 290 -17.77 -11.74 -4.20
CA LEU A 290 -17.76 -10.73 -3.13
C LEU A 290 -16.84 -11.17 -1.97
N ASN A 291 -16.99 -12.40 -1.49
CA ASN A 291 -16.13 -12.95 -0.43
C ASN A 291 -14.66 -13.06 -0.88
N TYR A 292 -14.45 -13.47 -2.14
CA TYR A 292 -13.10 -13.61 -2.70
C TYR A 292 -12.38 -12.25 -2.76
N VAL A 293 -13.04 -11.19 -3.23
CA VAL A 293 -12.42 -9.86 -3.26
C VAL A 293 -12.31 -9.26 -1.86
N GLU A 294 -13.27 -9.51 -0.96
CA GLU A 294 -13.22 -9.03 0.42
C GLU A 294 -11.99 -9.54 1.17
N GLN A 295 -11.65 -10.83 0.99
CA GLN A 295 -10.47 -11.42 1.63
C GLN A 295 -9.20 -10.60 1.36
N TRP A 296 -9.01 -10.15 0.12
CA TRP A 296 -7.81 -9.43 -0.31
C TRP A 296 -7.84 -7.93 0.01
N ASN A 297 -9.02 -7.37 0.21
CA ASN A 297 -9.20 -5.95 0.52
C ASN A 297 -9.29 -5.70 2.04
N SER A 298 -9.64 -6.71 2.82
CA SER A 298 -9.77 -6.62 4.28
C SER A 298 -8.53 -6.13 5.03
N PRO A 299 -7.27 -6.42 4.61
CA PRO A 299 -6.10 -5.91 5.31
C PRO A 299 -6.01 -4.37 5.31
N ALA A 300 -6.44 -3.71 4.24
CA ALA A 300 -6.48 -2.25 4.17
C ALA A 300 -7.50 -1.65 5.14
N ILE A 301 -8.69 -2.25 5.22
CA ILE A 301 -9.72 -1.86 6.20
C ILE A 301 -9.22 -2.05 7.63
N GLU A 302 -8.53 -3.16 7.91
CA GLU A 302 -8.01 -3.45 9.24
C GLU A 302 -6.85 -2.53 9.62
N ASN A 303 -5.99 -2.18 8.66
CA ASN A 303 -4.97 -1.15 8.86
C ASN A 303 -5.61 0.21 9.21
N ALA A 304 -6.58 0.63 8.41
CA ALA A 304 -7.34 1.86 8.66
C ALA A 304 -8.02 1.87 10.03
N ARG A 305 -8.65 0.76 10.41
CA ARG A 305 -9.27 0.61 11.73
C ARG A 305 -8.28 0.87 12.86
N LYS A 306 -7.04 0.38 12.76
CA LYS A 306 -6.02 0.54 13.82
C LYS A 306 -5.68 2.01 14.05
N TYR A 307 -5.26 2.73 13.01
CA TYR A 307 -4.84 4.13 13.20
C TYR A 307 -6.03 5.05 13.51
N TRP A 308 -7.22 4.79 12.95
CA TRP A 308 -8.41 5.57 13.31
C TRP A 308 -8.82 5.34 14.78
N SER A 309 -8.66 4.14 15.32
CA SER A 309 -8.95 3.86 16.74
C SER A 309 -8.03 4.61 17.72
N VAL A 310 -6.88 5.09 17.26
CA VAL A 310 -5.95 5.92 18.05
C VAL A 310 -6.28 7.41 17.86
N LEU A 311 -6.74 7.79 16.66
CA LEU A 311 -6.99 9.19 16.30
C LEU A 311 -8.28 9.76 16.88
N VAL A 312 -9.36 8.99 16.94
CA VAL A 312 -10.69 9.47 17.38
C VAL A 312 -11.13 8.93 18.73
#